data_AF-Q8WTH5-F1
#
_entry.id   AF-Q8WTH5-F1
#
_cell.length_a   1.000
_cell.length_b   1.000
_cell.length_c   1.000
_cell.angle_alpha   90.00
_cell.angle_beta   90.00
_cell.angle_gamma   90.00
#
_symmetry.space_group_name_H-M   'P 1'
#
loop_
_entity.id
_entity.type
_entity.pdbx_description
1 polymer ?
#
loop_
_entity_poly.entity_id
_entity_poly.type
_entity_poly.pdbx_seq_one_letter_code
_entity_poly.pdbx_strand_id
1 'polypeptide(L)' 'KRPRTAFSGAQLARLKHEFAENRYLTERRRQQLSAELGLNEAQIKI' A
#
# COMPACT_ATOMS: atom_id res chain seq x y z
N LYS A 1 20.82 -5.35 -3.13
CA LYS A 1 19.88 -4.33 -2.60
C LYS A 1 18.56 -4.48 -3.33
N ARG A 2 17.43 -4.76 -2.65
CA ARG A 2 16.12 -4.76 -3.33
C ARG A 2 15.88 -3.33 -3.84
N PRO A 3 15.53 -3.12 -5.12
CA PRO A 3 15.21 -1.78 -5.62
C PRO A 3 14.08 -1.22 -4.77
N ARG A 4 14.32 -0.09 -4.08
CA ARG A 4 13.26 0.62 -3.37
C ARG A 4 12.28 1.06 -4.44
N THR A 5 11.08 0.52 -4.37
CA THR A 5 10.03 0.86 -5.31
C THR A 5 9.55 2.26 -4.94
N ALA A 6 9.69 3.19 -5.87
CA ALA A 6 9.16 4.53 -5.68
C ALA A 6 7.65 4.48 -5.93
N PHE A 7 6.87 4.76 -4.89
CA PHE A 7 5.43 4.95 -5.04
C PHE A 7 5.16 6.26 -5.77
N SER A 8 4.17 6.28 -6.67
CA SER A 8 3.67 7.51 -7.27
C SER A 8 2.96 8.38 -6.22
N GLY A 9 2.78 9.67 -6.51
CA GLY A 9 2.08 10.60 -5.61
C GLY A 9 0.66 10.12 -5.26
N ALA A 10 -0.06 9.55 -6.23
CA ALA A 10 -1.39 8.99 -6.03
C ALA A 10 -1.37 7.74 -5.13
N GLN A 11 -0.39 6.85 -5.32
CA GLN A 11 -0.21 5.67 -4.47
C GLN A 11 0.08 6.06 -3.02
N LEU A 12 0.97 7.05 -2.81
CA LEU A 12 1.27 7.57 -1.47
C LEU A 12 0.04 8.20 -0.80
N ALA A 13 -0.77 8.96 -1.54
CA ALA A 13 -1.98 9.58 -1.00
C ALA A 13 -2.98 8.54 -0.52
N ARG A 14 -3.23 7.49 -1.33
CA ARG A 14 -4.13 6.39 -0.96
C ARG A 14 -3.62 5.60 0.24
N LEU A 15 -2.34 5.24 0.27
CA LEU A 15 -1.73 4.51 1.39
C LEU A 15 -1.78 5.33 2.70
N LYS A 16 -1.53 6.64 2.63
CA LYS A 16 -1.63 7.53 3.80
C LYS A 16 -3.06 7.62 4.33
N HIS A 17 -4.05 7.73 3.44
CA HIS A 17 -5.45 7.79 3.82
C HIS A 17 -5.88 6.49 4.51
N GLU A 18 -5.59 5.34 3.93
CA GLU A 18 -5.90 4.03 4.53
C GLU A 18 -5.20 3.83 5.87
N PHE A 19 -3.94 4.25 6.01
CA PHE A 19 -3.22 4.14 7.29
C PHE A 19 -3.79 5.08 8.37
N ALA A 20 -4.32 6.23 7.97
CA ALA A 20 -4.99 7.16 8.88
C ALA A 20 -6.35 6.61 9.36
N GLU A 21 -7.09 5.93 8.49
CA GLU A 21 -8.37 5.29 8.85
C GLU A 21 -8.17 3.97 9.61
N ASN A 22 -7.21 3.14 9.19
CA ASN A 22 -6.92 1.83 9.76
C ASN A 22 -5.41 1.60 9.87
N ARG A 23 -4.87 1.87 11.06
CA ARG A 23 -3.43 1.72 11.36
C ARG A 23 -2.90 0.28 11.20
N TYR A 24 -3.80 -0.71 11.12
CA TYR A 24 -3.50 -2.11 10.90
C TYR A 24 -4.36 -2.65 9.76
N LEU A 25 -3.74 -2.91 8.61
CA LEU A 25 -4.43 -3.49 7.47
C LEU A 25 -4.60 -5.00 7.66
N THR A 26 -5.83 -5.48 7.48
CA THR A 26 -6.11 -6.91 7.33
C THR A 26 -5.54 -7.43 6.00
N GLU A 27 -5.34 -8.73 5.89
CA GLU A 27 -4.83 -9.36 4.66
C GLU A 27 -5.72 -9.07 3.45
N ARG A 28 -7.03 -9.19 3.62
CA ARG A 28 -8.01 -8.85 2.58
C ARG A 28 -7.89 -7.40 2.10
N ARG A 29 -7.65 -6.44 3.02
CA ARG A 29 -7.49 -5.04 2.63
C ARG A 29 -6.18 -4.79 1.90
N ARG A 30 -5.10 -5.47 2.29
CA ARG A 30 -3.81 -5.43 1.56
C ARG A 30 -3.94 -5.97 0.14
N GLN A 31 -4.64 -7.09 -0.06
CA GLN A 31 -4.90 -7.65 -1.39
C GLN A 31 -5.66 -6.67 -2.29
N GLN A 32 -6.69 -6.02 -1.74
CA GLN A 32 -7.47 -5.02 -2.47
C GLN A 32 -6.61 -3.81 -2.86
N LEU A 33 -5.83 -3.26 -1.93
CA LEU A 33 -4.94 -2.13 -2.20
C LEU A 33 -3.81 -2.49 -3.18
N SER A 34 -3.31 -3.72 -3.13
CA SER A 34 -2.33 -4.27 -4.05
C SER A 34 -2.87 -4.28 -5.48
N ALA A 35 -4.09 -4.77 -5.67
CA ALA A 35 -4.77 -4.75 -6.95
C ALA A 35 -5.10 -3.32 -7.42
N GLU A 36 -5.62 -2.45 -6.54
CA GLU A 36 -5.96 -1.05 -6.87
C GLU A 36 -4.73 -0.24 -7.31
N LEU A 37 -3.61 -0.43 -6.63
CA LEU A 37 -2.41 0.39 -6.82
C LEU A 37 -1.38 -0.25 -7.76
N GLY A 38 -1.62 -1.48 -8.22
CA GLY A 38 -0.66 -2.26 -9.01
C GLY A 38 0.64 -2.54 -8.25
N LEU A 39 0.54 -2.67 -6.93
CA LEU A 39 1.67 -2.91 -6.03
C LEU A 39 1.66 -4.36 -5.56
N ASN A 40 2.80 -4.88 -5.13
CA ASN A 40 2.87 -6.15 -4.43
C ASN A 40 2.46 -5.97 -2.97
N GLU A 41 1.76 -6.94 -2.37
CA GLU A 41 1.39 -6.93 -0.95
C GLU A 41 2.57 -6.69 -0.02
N ALA A 42 3.76 -7.20 -0.36
CA ALA A 42 4.99 -6.97 0.39
C ALA A 42 5.41 -5.49 0.44
N GLN A 43 4.94 -4.66 -0.51
CA GLN A 43 5.19 -3.21 -0.56
C GLN A 43 4.13 -2.42 0.22
N ILE A 44 2.96 -3.00 0.50
CA ILE A 44 1.86 -2.40 1.26
C ILE A 44 2.03 -2.63 2.77
N LYS A 45 3.04 -3.40 3.18
CA LYS A 45 3.40 -3.62 4.57
C LYS A 45 4.01 -2.34 5.17
N ILE A 46 3.15 -1.50 5.76
CA ILE A 46 3.47 -0.28 6.49
C ILE A 46 3.06 -0.46 7.96
#